data_AF-A0A847BR90-F1
#
_entry.id   AF-A0A847BR90-F1
#
_cell.length_a   1.000
_cell.length_b   1.000
_cell.length_c   1.000
_cell.angle_alpha   90.00
_cell.angle_beta   90.00
_cell.angle_gamma   90.00
#
_symmetry.space_group_name_H-M   'P 1'
#
loop_
_entity.id
_entity.type
_entity.pdbx_description
1 polymer ?
#
loop_
_entity_poly.entity_id
_entity_poly.type
_entity_poly.pdbx_seq_one_letter_code
_entity_poly.pdbx_strand_id
1 'polypeptide(L)'
;IFGQRQFRNQTESAKQANDISYAMSVMSTDLRRHSADEVNVTGTGVIEIMNEDGEAVLTYMKSGNTLVKNDAVLIDYVTDFTAEELVDSEGILIKVSIQSDKAGVEAKNYQTTIYFRGAKPSENTESEDGGG
;
A
#
# COMPACT_ATOMS: atom_id res chain seq x y z
N ILE A 1 -18.31 20.63 28.22
CA ILE A 1 -17.67 20.92 26.90
C ILE A 1 -16.52 19.93 26.56
N PHE A 2 -15.99 19.16 27.52
CA PHE A 2 -14.98 18.13 27.27
C PHE A 2 -15.49 16.91 26.46
N GLY A 3 -16.68 16.39 26.77
CA GLY A 3 -17.23 15.21 26.08
C GLY A 3 -17.53 15.41 24.59
N GLN A 4 -17.93 16.62 24.17
CA GLN A 4 -18.21 16.89 22.74
C GLN A 4 -16.95 16.91 21.87
N ARG A 5 -15.82 17.39 22.41
CA ARG A 5 -14.53 17.36 21.71
C ARG A 5 -13.99 15.93 21.61
N GLN A 6 -14.09 15.17 22.71
CA GLN A 6 -13.68 13.77 22.73
C GLN A 6 -14.47 12.90 21.73
N PHE A 7 -15.79 13.11 21.62
CA PHE A 7 -16.63 12.38 20.66
C PHE A 7 -16.29 12.73 19.19
N ARG A 8 -16.05 14.02 18.90
CA ARG A 8 -15.61 14.45 17.56
C ARG A 8 -14.28 13.81 17.17
N ASN A 9 -13.30 13.81 18.07
CA ASN A 9 -11.99 13.22 17.82
C ASN A 9 -12.05 11.71 17.56
N GLN A 10 -12.88 10.99 18.32
CA GLN A 10 -13.10 9.55 18.11
C GLN A 10 -13.80 9.27 16.78
N THR A 11 -14.78 10.09 16.40
CA THR A 11 -15.50 9.94 15.12
C THR A 11 -14.56 10.14 13.93
N GLU A 12 -13.72 11.18 13.97
CA GLU A 12 -12.75 11.48 12.91
C GLU A 12 -11.67 10.39 12.81
N SER A 13 -11.17 9.91 13.95
CA SER A 13 -10.16 8.82 14.00
C SER A 13 -10.73 7.49 13.48
N ALA A 14 -11.99 7.18 13.79
CA ALA A 14 -12.67 6.00 13.29
C ALA A 14 -12.90 6.08 11.77
N LYS A 15 -13.30 7.26 11.28
CA LYS A 15 -13.44 7.51 9.85
C LYS A 15 -12.12 7.27 9.11
N GLN A 16 -11.02 7.87 9.55
CA GLN A 16 -9.71 7.68 8.91
C GLN A 16 -9.26 6.20 8.90
N ALA A 17 -9.52 5.46 9.98
CA ALA A 17 -9.19 4.04 10.03
C ALA A 17 -10.01 3.22 9.01
N ASN A 18 -11.28 3.55 8.83
CA ASN A 18 -12.15 2.91 7.84
C ASN A 18 -11.72 3.25 6.41
N ASP A 19 -11.41 4.53 6.16
CA ASP A 19 -10.96 5.03 4.87
C ASP A 19 -9.68 4.32 4.43
N ILE A 20 -8.67 4.20 5.30
CA ILE A 20 -7.44 3.45 5.00
C ILE A 20 -7.74 1.97 4.77
N SER A 21 -8.55 1.35 5.64
CA SER A 21 -8.88 -0.07 5.50
C SER A 21 -9.56 -0.35 4.15
N TYR A 22 -10.41 0.58 3.69
CA TYR A 22 -11.01 0.56 2.37
C TYR A 22 -9.95 0.70 1.26
N ALA A 23 -9.08 1.72 1.31
CA ALA A 23 -8.02 1.91 0.32
C ALA A 23 -7.10 0.70 0.19
N MET A 24 -6.65 0.16 1.33
CA MET A 24 -5.82 -1.04 1.39
C MET A 24 -6.55 -2.24 0.81
N SER A 25 -7.85 -2.39 1.07
CA SER A 25 -8.66 -3.47 0.51
C SER A 25 -8.83 -3.35 -1.00
N VAL A 26 -9.06 -2.14 -1.52
CA VAL A 26 -9.16 -1.86 -2.96
C VAL A 26 -7.84 -2.18 -3.65
N MET A 27 -6.73 -1.58 -3.19
CA MET A 27 -5.39 -1.84 -3.73
C MET A 27 -5.06 -3.34 -3.70
N SER A 28 -5.28 -3.99 -2.55
CA SER A 28 -5.02 -5.41 -2.39
C SER A 28 -5.86 -6.28 -3.34
N THR A 29 -7.10 -5.88 -3.62
CA THR A 29 -8.00 -6.62 -4.52
C THR A 29 -7.57 -6.46 -5.96
N ASP A 30 -7.23 -5.24 -6.36
CA ASP A 30 -6.77 -4.93 -7.71
C ASP A 30 -5.44 -5.65 -7.98
N LEU A 31 -4.42 -5.46 -7.13
CA LEU A 31 -3.09 -6.06 -7.31
C LEU A 31 -3.11 -7.60 -7.33
N ARG A 32 -4.00 -8.25 -6.57
CA ARG A 32 -4.09 -9.73 -6.56
C ARG A 32 -4.74 -10.31 -7.82
N ARG A 33 -5.31 -9.49 -8.69
CA ARG A 33 -5.87 -9.94 -9.97
C ARG A 33 -4.82 -10.01 -11.07
N HIS A 34 -3.65 -9.40 -10.83
CA HIS A 34 -2.58 -9.26 -11.80
C HIS A 34 -1.39 -10.15 -11.44
N SER A 35 -0.62 -10.54 -12.45
CA SER A 35 0.64 -11.24 -12.27
C SER A 35 1.79 -10.26 -11.99
N ALA A 36 2.91 -10.79 -11.52
CA ALA A 36 4.05 -9.96 -11.11
C ALA A 36 4.62 -9.11 -12.26
N ASP A 37 4.56 -9.62 -13.50
CA ASP A 37 5.01 -8.93 -14.71
C ASP A 37 4.06 -7.80 -15.17
N GLU A 38 2.81 -7.82 -14.72
CA GLU A 38 1.84 -6.75 -14.98
C GLU A 38 1.94 -5.61 -13.97
N VAL A 39 2.63 -5.78 -12.84
CA VAL A 39 2.71 -4.77 -11.79
C VAL A 39 4.14 -4.24 -11.68
N ASN A 40 4.28 -2.93 -11.84
CA ASN A 40 5.56 -2.24 -11.75
C ASN A 40 5.55 -1.24 -10.59
N VAL A 41 6.61 -1.22 -9.79
CA VAL A 41 6.81 -0.20 -8.76
C VAL A 41 7.84 0.81 -9.25
N THR A 42 7.39 2.00 -9.60
CA THR A 42 8.27 3.06 -10.10
C THR A 42 8.73 3.97 -8.97
N GLY A 43 9.99 3.80 -8.56
CA GLY A 43 10.55 4.54 -7.43
C GLY A 43 9.91 4.15 -6.09
N THR A 44 9.88 5.06 -5.13
CA THR A 44 9.30 4.83 -3.80
C THR A 44 7.93 5.49 -3.72
N GLY A 45 6.86 4.71 -3.97
CA GLY A 45 5.48 5.20 -3.80
C GLY A 45 4.69 5.47 -5.08
N VAL A 46 5.04 4.82 -6.19
CA VAL A 46 4.15 4.70 -7.34
C VAL A 46 4.00 3.22 -7.69
N ILE A 47 2.77 2.76 -7.85
CA ILE A 47 2.45 1.41 -8.31
C ILE A 47 1.68 1.55 -9.62
N GLU A 48 2.17 0.92 -10.68
CA GLU A 48 1.53 0.90 -11.99
C GLU A 48 1.12 -0.54 -12.31
N ILE A 49 -0.09 -0.69 -12.84
CA ILE A 49 -0.58 -1.94 -13.43
C ILE A 49 -0.64 -1.72 -14.94
N MET A 50 0.07 -2.56 -15.65
CA MET A 50 0.25 -2.51 -17.10
C MET A 50 -0.74 -3.45 -17.80
N ASN A 51 -1.16 -3.10 -19.00
CA ASN A 51 -1.87 -4.03 -19.89
C ASN A 51 -0.87 -4.87 -20.71
N GLU A 52 -1.40 -5.78 -21.54
CA GLU A 52 -0.60 -6.63 -22.45
C GLU A 52 0.25 -5.82 -23.45
N ASP A 53 -0.15 -4.58 -23.76
CA ASP A 53 0.57 -3.66 -24.64
C ASP A 53 1.70 -2.89 -23.94
N GLY A 54 1.85 -3.05 -22.61
CA GLY A 54 2.85 -2.36 -21.80
C GLY A 54 2.49 -0.91 -21.47
N GLU A 55 1.21 -0.54 -21.49
CA GLU A 55 0.70 0.76 -21.07
C GLU A 55 0.09 0.70 -19.67
N ALA A 56 0.36 1.71 -18.84
CA ALA A 56 -0.22 1.80 -17.51
C ALA A 56 -1.73 2.09 -17.59
N VAL A 57 -2.55 1.11 -17.18
CA VAL A 57 -4.01 1.24 -17.12
C VAL A 57 -4.50 1.69 -15.75
N LEU A 58 -3.68 1.48 -14.73
CA LEU A 58 -4.00 1.81 -13.34
C LEU A 58 -2.74 2.24 -12.59
N THR A 59 -2.79 3.39 -11.94
CA THR A 59 -1.69 3.94 -11.16
C THR A 59 -2.16 4.27 -9.75
N TYR A 60 -1.41 3.85 -8.74
CA TYR A 60 -1.54 4.35 -7.37
C TYR A 60 -0.36 5.23 -7.04
N MET A 61 -0.63 6.44 -6.56
CA MET A 61 0.42 7.34 -6.11
C MET A 61 -0.11 8.33 -5.07
N LYS A 62 0.82 8.93 -4.33
CA LYS A 62 0.49 10.06 -3.47
C LYS A 62 0.46 11.36 -4.27
N SER A 63 -0.63 12.11 -4.16
CA SER A 63 -0.76 13.46 -4.70
C SER A 63 -1.09 14.43 -3.56
N GLY A 64 -0.14 15.29 -3.20
CA GLY A 64 -0.27 16.15 -2.02
C GLY A 64 -0.47 15.32 -0.75
N ASN A 65 -1.60 15.51 -0.06
CA ASN A 65 -1.98 14.75 1.14
C ASN A 65 -3.04 13.68 0.85
N THR A 66 -3.12 13.21 -0.39
CA THR A 66 -4.10 12.20 -0.82
C THR A 66 -3.40 11.01 -1.46
N LEU A 67 -3.98 9.82 -1.31
CA LEU A 67 -3.65 8.67 -2.13
C LEU A 67 -4.68 8.60 -3.26
N VAL A 68 -4.19 8.62 -4.50
CA VAL A 68 -5.03 8.58 -5.69
C VAL A 68 -4.88 7.25 -6.41
N LYS A 69 -5.97 6.84 -7.06
CA LYS A 69 -6.03 5.76 -8.05
C LYS A 69 -6.34 6.43 -9.40
N ASN A 70 -5.36 6.46 -10.29
CA ASN A 70 -5.35 7.34 -11.47
C ASN A 70 -5.56 8.79 -10.97
N ASP A 71 -6.71 9.38 -11.28
CA ASP A 71 -7.10 10.72 -10.85
C ASP A 71 -8.15 10.73 -9.72
N ALA A 72 -8.61 9.56 -9.28
CA ALA A 72 -9.63 9.44 -8.24
C ALA A 72 -9.00 9.37 -6.85
N VAL A 73 -9.39 10.28 -5.97
CA VAL A 73 -8.97 10.24 -4.55
C VAL A 73 -9.56 9.01 -3.88
N LEU A 74 -8.70 8.14 -3.36
CA LEU A 74 -9.11 7.02 -2.51
C LEU A 74 -9.29 7.47 -1.07
N ILE A 75 -8.28 8.19 -0.55
CA ILE A 75 -8.24 8.66 0.84
C ILE A 75 -7.47 9.97 0.97
N ASP A 76 -7.87 10.76 1.96
CA ASP A 76 -7.23 12.01 2.36
C ASP A 76 -6.30 11.82 3.57
N TYR A 77 -5.56 12.87 3.91
CA TYR A 77 -4.64 12.95 5.06
C TYR A 77 -3.49 11.93 5.03
N VAL A 78 -3.13 11.44 3.83
CA VAL A 78 -1.97 10.58 3.63
C VAL A 78 -0.71 11.42 3.72
N THR A 79 0.09 11.19 4.74
CA THR A 79 1.38 11.84 4.91
C THR A 79 2.49 11.14 4.17
N ASP A 80 2.41 9.82 4.05
CA ASP A 80 3.40 9.02 3.35
C ASP A 80 2.78 7.81 2.68
N PHE A 81 3.31 7.45 1.52
CA PHE A 81 2.92 6.27 0.76
C PHE A 81 4.18 5.71 0.12
N THR A 82 4.54 4.49 0.51
CA THR A 82 5.64 3.77 -0.12
C THR A 82 5.17 2.43 -0.64
N ALA A 83 5.75 2.06 -1.77
CA ALA A 83 5.63 0.75 -2.36
C ALA A 83 7.04 0.29 -2.68
N GLU A 84 7.35 -0.95 -2.32
CA GLU A 84 8.66 -1.57 -2.48
C GLU A 84 8.45 -3.00 -2.96
N GLU A 85 9.16 -3.40 -4.01
CA GLU A 85 9.25 -4.82 -4.37
C GLU A 85 9.98 -5.60 -3.27
N LEU A 86 9.55 -6.83 -3.04
CA LEU A 86 10.21 -7.70 -2.08
C LEU A 86 11.46 -8.33 -2.71
N VAL A 87 12.59 -8.21 -2.04
CA VAL A 87 13.90 -8.68 -2.56
C VAL A 87 13.93 -10.20 -2.78
N ASP A 88 13.24 -10.97 -1.95
CA ASP A 88 13.32 -12.44 -1.92
C ASP A 88 12.03 -13.15 -2.39
N SER A 89 11.07 -12.40 -2.94
CA SER A 89 9.80 -13.00 -3.39
C SER A 89 9.11 -12.12 -4.41
N GLU A 90 8.35 -12.71 -5.33
CA GLU A 90 7.47 -11.93 -6.22
C GLU A 90 6.29 -11.37 -5.42
N GLY A 91 6.46 -10.15 -4.94
CA GLY A 91 5.45 -9.43 -4.18
C GLY A 91 5.86 -7.99 -3.90
N ILE A 92 4.90 -7.23 -3.38
CA ILE A 92 5.05 -5.80 -3.08
C ILE A 92 4.69 -5.56 -1.62
N LEU A 93 5.55 -4.81 -0.94
CA LEU A 93 5.29 -4.23 0.35
C LEU A 93 4.71 -2.83 0.16
N ILE A 94 3.50 -2.61 0.67
CA ILE A 94 2.82 -1.32 0.60
C ILE A 94 2.70 -0.76 2.01
N LYS A 95 3.14 0.49 2.20
CA LYS A 95 3.02 1.23 3.45
C LYS A 95 2.25 2.53 3.19
N VAL A 96 1.23 2.78 4.00
CA VAL A 96 0.45 4.02 4.00
C VAL A 96 0.50 4.60 5.41
N SER A 97 0.97 5.83 5.53
CA SER A 97 0.96 6.55 6.81
C SER A 97 -0.01 7.71 6.73
N ILE A 98 -0.88 7.81 7.75
CA ILE A 98 -1.75 8.94 7.98
C ILE A 98 -1.32 9.64 9.26
N GLN A 99 -1.12 10.94 9.17
CA GLN A 99 -1.02 11.81 10.33
C GLN A 99 -2.04 12.93 10.21
N SER A 100 -2.71 13.23 11.31
CA SER A 100 -3.56 14.40 11.41
C SER A 100 -2.94 15.36 12.42
N ASP A 101 -2.92 16.64 12.05
CA ASP A 101 -2.59 17.77 12.91
C ASP A 101 -3.70 18.11 13.91
N LYS A 102 -4.86 17.43 13.82
CA LYS A 102 -5.99 17.62 14.73
C LYS A 102 -5.71 16.94 16.08
N ALA A 103 -5.76 17.74 17.15
CA ALA A 103 -5.60 17.26 18.52
C ALA A 103 -6.59 16.12 18.84
N GLY A 104 -6.06 14.93 19.14
CA GLY A 104 -6.83 13.73 19.49
C GLY A 104 -7.13 12.78 18.33
N VAL A 105 -6.55 13.02 17.15
CA VAL A 105 -6.49 12.04 16.06
C VAL A 105 -5.11 11.40 16.07
N GLU A 106 -5.05 10.10 16.31
CA GLU A 106 -3.78 9.37 16.39
C GLU A 106 -3.19 9.16 14.98
N ALA A 107 -1.90 9.42 14.85
CA ALA A 107 -1.14 8.99 13.68
C ALA A 107 -1.20 7.46 13.57
N LYS A 108 -1.43 6.96 12.37
CA LYS A 108 -1.49 5.52 12.11
C LYS A 108 -0.72 5.16 10.86
N ASN A 109 0.05 4.09 10.99
CA ASN A 109 0.80 3.49 9.90
C ASN A 109 0.15 2.14 9.60
N TYR A 110 -0.18 1.94 8.33
CA TYR A 110 -0.73 0.69 7.83
C TYR A 110 0.25 0.10 6.83
N GLN A 111 0.47 -1.20 6.95
CA GLN A 111 1.36 -1.93 6.08
C GLN A 111 0.64 -3.19 5.61
N THR A 112 0.78 -3.52 4.34
CA THR A 112 0.39 -4.82 3.82
C THR A 112 1.41 -5.34 2.84
N THR A 113 1.46 -6.66 2.71
CA THR A 113 2.30 -7.35 1.75
C THR A 113 1.39 -8.09 0.78
N ILE A 114 1.58 -7.85 -0.51
CA ILE A 114 0.88 -8.54 -1.60
C ILE A 114 1.86 -9.49 -2.24
N TYR A 115 1.55 -10.80 -2.20
CA TYR A 115 2.30 -11.81 -2.93
C TYR A 115 1.56 -12.15 -4.21
N PHE A 116 2.28 -12.20 -5.33
CA PHE A 116 1.71 -12.56 -6.62
C PHE A 116 1.61 -14.08 -6.79
N ARG A 117 0.61 -14.53 -7.56
CA ARG A 117 0.43 -15.96 -7.84
C ARG A 117 1.47 -16.39 -8.88
N GLY A 118 2.16 -17.49 -8.60
CA GLY A 118 3.23 -17.99 -9.48
C GLY A 118 4.64 -17.65 -9.00
N ALA A 119 4.76 -16.85 -7.93
CA ALA A 119 6.00 -16.58 -7.22
C ALA A 119 6.72 -17.90 -6.92
N LYS A 120 7.82 -18.17 -7.62
CA LYS A 120 8.68 -19.29 -7.24
C LYS A 120 9.22 -18.97 -5.84
N PRO A 121 9.12 -19.90 -4.87
CA PRO A 121 9.82 -19.70 -3.60
C PRO A 121 11.30 -19.51 -3.91
N SER A 122 11.92 -18.47 -3.34
CA SER A 122 13.36 -18.26 -3.45
C SER A 122 14.05 -19.54 -2.98
N GLU A 123 14.75 -20.23 -3.89
CA GLU A 123 15.61 -21.34 -3.51
C GLU A 123 16.68 -20.79 -2.58
N ASN A 124 16.52 -21.03 -1.27
CA ASN A 124 17.63 -20.95 -0.33
C ASN A 124 18.71 -21.89 -0.87
N THR A 125 19.71 -21.32 -1.50
CA THR A 125 20.92 -22.05 -1.90
C THR A 125 21.72 -22.28 -0.63
N GLU A 126 21.31 -23.29 0.14
CA GLU A 126 22.12 -23.83 1.21
C GLU A 126 23.33 -24.50 0.54
N SER A 127 24.40 -23.72 0.43
CA SER A 127 25.71 -24.19 0.03
C SER A 127 26.27 -24.96 1.20
N GLU A 128 26.14 -26.29 1.21
CA GLU A 128 27.03 -27.15 1.99
C GLU A 128 27.93 -27.95 1.05
N ASP A 129 29.12 -27.37 0.90
CA ASP A 129 30.36 -27.93 0.39
C ASP A 129 30.96 -28.96 1.38
N GLY A 130 31.67 -29.97 0.84
CA GLY A 130 32.57 -30.90 1.54
C GLY A 130 31.96 -32.29 1.84
N GLY A 131 32.24 -33.34 1.06
CA GLY A 131 33.55 -34.04 1.02
C GLY A 131 33.58 -35.07 2.18
N GLY A 132 33.51 -36.39 1.95
CA GLY A 132 34.48 -37.17 1.19
C GLY A 132 35.47 -37.81 2.16
#